data_AF-A0A7S1MKX1-F1
#
_entry.id   AF-A0A7S1MKX1-F1
#
_cell.length_a   1.000
_cell.length_b   1.000
_cell.length_c   1.000
_cell.angle_alpha   90.00
_cell.angle_beta   90.00
_cell.angle_gamma   90.00
#
_symmetry.space_group_name_H-M   'P 1'
#
loop_
_entity.id
_entity.type
_entity.pdbx_description
1 polymer ?
#
loop_
_entity_poly.entity_id
_entity_poly.type
_entity_poly.pdbx_seq_one_letter_code
_entity_poly.pdbx_strand_id
1 'polypeptide(L)'
;PFDMAVVMAGTNDLLDSAGADEIFGSLRALHEACRSKEVRTVALSVPDFDDGAMPRGRRAARGQICRQLSEWCSEAGEERCMYVDSAALLPHSPQTAKAGLWERDGLHFSPAGYAKFGAGLAAAVLPALLGQ
;
A
#
# COMPACT_ATOMS: atom_id res chain seq x y z
N PRO A 1 -11.25 19.60 7.90
CA PRO A 1 -10.00 19.49 7.10
C PRO A 1 -9.18 18.31 7.63
N PHE A 2 -8.46 17.59 6.77
CA PHE A 2 -7.60 16.47 7.18
C PHE A 2 -6.13 16.91 7.10
N ASP A 3 -5.33 16.57 8.09
CA ASP A 3 -3.88 16.89 8.09
C ASP A 3 -3.07 15.93 7.22
N MET A 4 -3.62 14.73 7.00
CA MET A 4 -2.98 13.64 6.25
C MET A 4 -4.04 12.73 5.63
N ALA A 5 -3.78 12.25 4.41
CA ALA A 5 -4.54 11.19 3.75
C ALA A 5 -3.66 9.96 3.57
N VAL A 6 -4.07 8.83 4.16
CA VAL A 6 -3.40 7.53 4.00
C VAL A 6 -4.15 6.72 2.95
N VAL A 7 -3.46 6.36 1.88
CA VAL A 7 -4.06 5.70 0.70
C VAL A 7 -3.47 4.31 0.54
N MET A 8 -4.33 3.29 0.61
CA MET A 8 -4.02 1.90 0.28
C MET A 8 -5.03 1.42 -0.74
N ALA A 9 -4.60 1.24 -1.98
CA ALA A 9 -5.43 0.84 -3.11
C ALA A 9 -4.59 0.06 -4.14
N GLY A 10 -5.22 -0.51 -5.17
CA GLY A 10 -4.56 -1.25 -6.24
C GLY A 10 -4.78 -2.77 -6.22
N THR A 11 -5.19 -3.36 -5.09
CA THR A 11 -5.45 -4.82 -5.02
C THR A 11 -6.60 -5.23 -5.94
N ASN A 12 -7.70 -4.46 -5.93
CA ASN A 12 -8.86 -4.75 -6.76
C ASN A 12 -8.58 -4.50 -8.24
N ASP A 13 -7.81 -3.45 -8.55
CA ASP A 13 -7.41 -3.11 -9.91
C ASP A 13 -6.54 -4.21 -10.54
N LEU A 14 -5.69 -4.85 -9.73
CA LEU A 14 -4.94 -6.04 -10.14
C LEU A 14 -5.87 -7.23 -10.44
N LEU A 15 -6.96 -7.42 -9.68
CA LEU A 15 -7.96 -8.47 -9.97
C LEU A 15 -8.72 -8.18 -11.27
N ASP A 16 -9.15 -6.93 -11.46
CA ASP A 16 -9.91 -6.46 -12.63
C ASP A 16 -9.06 -6.31 -13.90
N SER A 17 -7.80 -6.70 -13.80
CA SER A 17 -6.88 -6.86 -14.89
C SER A 17 -6.27 -5.60 -15.51
N ALA A 18 -6.33 -4.47 -14.83
CA ALA A 18 -5.67 -3.23 -15.25
C ALA A 18 -4.14 -3.39 -15.35
N GLY A 19 -3.54 -2.59 -16.23
CA GLY A 19 -2.08 -2.54 -16.41
C GLY A 19 -1.39 -1.80 -15.27
N ALA A 20 -0.13 -2.15 -14.96
CA ALA A 20 0.61 -1.51 -13.87
C ALA A 20 0.69 0.02 -14.02
N ASP A 21 0.95 0.52 -15.23
CA ASP A 21 1.06 1.96 -15.49
C ASP A 21 -0.28 2.69 -15.35
N GLU A 22 -1.40 2.04 -15.71
CA GLU A 22 -2.75 2.59 -15.55
C GLU A 22 -3.12 2.70 -14.06
N ILE A 23 -2.83 1.65 -13.29
CA ILE A 23 -3.05 1.63 -11.84
C ILE A 23 -2.19 2.72 -11.18
N PHE A 24 -0.89 2.77 -11.50
CA PHE A 24 0.00 3.81 -10.99
C PHE A 24 -0.49 5.22 -11.35
N GLY A 25 -0.91 5.46 -12.60
CA GLY A 25 -1.46 6.74 -13.02
C GLY A 25 -2.69 7.15 -12.21
N SER A 26 -3.59 6.21 -11.92
CA SER A 26 -4.80 6.43 -11.13
C SER A 26 -4.48 6.72 -9.65
N LEU A 27 -3.56 5.94 -9.06
CA LEU A 27 -3.07 6.19 -7.69
C LEU A 27 -2.43 7.58 -7.59
N ARG A 28 -1.53 7.91 -8.51
CA ARG A 28 -0.89 9.23 -8.58
C ARG A 28 -1.93 10.35 -8.65
N ALA A 29 -2.93 10.24 -9.52
CA ALA A 29 -3.99 11.23 -9.64
C ALA A 29 -4.78 11.41 -8.33
N LEU A 30 -5.04 10.32 -7.60
CA LEU A 30 -5.70 10.38 -6.28
C LEU A 30 -4.86 11.15 -5.26
N HIS A 31 -3.56 10.88 -5.19
CA HIS A 31 -2.65 11.61 -4.30
C HIS A 31 -2.52 13.09 -4.70
N GLU A 32 -2.43 13.40 -5.99
CA GLU A 32 -2.39 14.78 -6.50
C GLU A 32 -3.67 15.55 -6.15
N ALA A 33 -4.84 14.89 -6.22
CA ALA A 33 -6.11 15.48 -5.80
C ALA A 33 -6.11 15.87 -4.31
N CYS A 34 -5.61 15.01 -3.42
CA CYS A 34 -5.43 15.35 -2.00
C CYS A 34 -4.47 16.55 -1.81
N ARG A 35 -3.33 16.51 -2.50
CA ARG A 35 -2.29 17.55 -2.40
C ARG A 35 -2.75 18.91 -2.93
N SER A 36 -3.67 18.93 -3.90
CA SER A 36 -4.30 20.17 -4.39
C SER A 36 -5.11 20.90 -3.30
N LYS A 37 -5.41 20.21 -2.20
CA LYS A 37 -6.08 20.73 -1.00
C LYS A 37 -5.12 20.90 0.17
N GLU A 38 -3.82 20.94 -0.10
CA GLU A 38 -2.75 21.08 0.91
C GLU A 38 -2.72 19.93 1.93
N VAL A 39 -3.32 18.78 1.60
CA VAL A 39 -3.30 17.58 2.44
C VAL A 39 -2.05 16.76 2.11
N ARG A 40 -1.22 16.49 3.12
CA ARG A 40 -0.09 15.56 3.01
C ARG A 40 -0.58 14.15 2.77
N THR A 41 0.15 13.35 1.99
CA THR A 41 -0.29 11.99 1.68
C THR A 41 0.70 10.92 2.12
N VAL A 42 0.18 9.77 2.55
CA VAL A 42 0.94 8.55 2.76
C VAL A 42 0.49 7.53 1.73
N ALA A 43 1.39 7.12 0.85
CA ALA A 43 1.19 6.08 -0.14
C ALA A 43 1.55 4.73 0.46
N LEU A 44 0.54 3.92 0.77
CA LEU A 44 0.75 2.53 1.16
C LEU A 44 0.93 1.70 -0.11
N SER A 45 1.99 0.89 -0.15
CA SER A 45 2.19 -0.06 -1.25
C SER A 45 0.99 -0.99 -1.36
N VAL A 46 0.72 -1.51 -2.57
CA VAL A 46 -0.31 -2.54 -2.74
C VAL A 46 0.05 -3.72 -1.81
N PRO A 47 -0.84 -4.21 -0.95
CA PRO A 47 -0.55 -5.34 -0.06
C PRO A 47 0.03 -6.54 -0.80
N ASP A 48 0.81 -7.35 -0.09
CA ASP A 48 1.23 -8.65 -0.61
C ASP A 48 0.02 -9.59 -0.75
N PHE A 49 0.21 -10.73 -1.41
CA PHE A 49 -0.83 -11.75 -1.58
C PHE A 49 -0.20 -13.12 -1.83
N ASP A 50 -1.00 -14.17 -1.72
CA ASP A 50 -0.62 -15.52 -2.13
C ASP A 50 -0.46 -15.63 -3.67
N ASP A 51 0.55 -16.36 -4.14
CA ASP A 51 0.75 -16.64 -5.56
C ASP A 51 -0.42 -17.40 -6.20
N GLY A 52 -1.14 -18.19 -5.38
CA GLY A 52 -2.35 -18.88 -5.81
C GLY A 52 -3.60 -18.02 -5.86
N ALA A 53 -3.58 -16.84 -5.22
CA ALA A 53 -4.77 -16.00 -5.05
C ALA A 53 -5.02 -15.02 -6.21
N MET A 54 -4.02 -14.83 -7.08
CA MET A 54 -4.07 -13.86 -8.18
C MET A 54 -3.72 -14.50 -9.53
N PRO A 55 -4.26 -13.98 -10.65
CA PRO A 55 -3.84 -14.40 -11.98
C PRO A 55 -2.32 -14.23 -12.22
N ARG A 56 -1.78 -15.02 -13.15
CA ARG A 56 -0.35 -14.93 -13.53
C ARG A 56 0.03 -13.51 -13.95
N GLY A 57 1.22 -13.08 -13.56
CA GLY A 57 1.76 -11.75 -13.89
C GLY A 57 1.37 -10.64 -12.92
N ARG A 58 0.36 -10.84 -12.04
CA ARG A 58 -0.06 -9.81 -11.08
C ARG A 58 0.99 -9.48 -10.03
N ARG A 59 1.82 -10.43 -9.61
CA ARG A 59 2.96 -10.14 -8.73
C ARG A 59 3.98 -9.20 -9.39
N ALA A 60 4.26 -9.38 -10.68
CA ALA A 60 5.16 -8.50 -11.41
C ALA A 60 4.55 -7.10 -11.59
N ALA A 61 3.26 -7.03 -11.94
CA ALA A 61 2.53 -5.76 -12.04
C ALA A 61 2.50 -5.02 -10.69
N ARG A 62 2.20 -5.73 -9.58
CA ARG A 62 2.30 -5.20 -8.21
C ARG A 62 3.68 -4.60 -7.95
N GLY A 63 4.75 -5.34 -8.24
CA GLY A 63 6.12 -4.89 -8.04
C GLY A 63 6.47 -3.64 -8.87
N GLN A 64 5.94 -3.52 -10.09
CA GLN A 64 6.08 -2.31 -10.90
C GLN A 64 5.35 -1.11 -10.28
N ILE A 65 4.08 -1.28 -9.89
CA ILE A 65 3.27 -0.23 -9.24
C ILE A 65 3.96 0.28 -7.98
N CYS A 66 4.37 -0.63 -7.07
CA CYS A 66 4.99 -0.26 -5.80
C CYS A 66 6.31 0.48 -6.00
N ARG A 67 7.11 0.08 -6.99
CA ARG A 67 8.36 0.77 -7.36
C ARG A 67 8.08 2.18 -7.89
N GLN A 68 7.18 2.32 -8.86
CA GLN A 68 6.80 3.63 -9.41
C GLN A 68 6.25 4.57 -8.34
N LEU A 69 5.43 4.04 -7.42
CA LEU A 69 4.86 4.81 -6.31
C LEU A 69 5.94 5.26 -5.31
N SER A 70 6.88 4.38 -4.99
CA SER A 70 8.03 4.71 -4.12
C SER A 70 8.94 5.77 -4.75
N GLU A 71 9.30 5.61 -6.02
CA GLU A 71 10.13 6.55 -6.77
C GLU A 71 9.45 7.93 -6.82
N TRP A 72 8.17 7.97 -7.18
CA TRP A 72 7.39 9.20 -7.25
C TRP A 72 7.28 9.93 -5.90
N CYS A 73 7.05 9.21 -4.80
CA CYS A 73 7.01 9.84 -3.47
C CYS A 73 8.39 10.34 -3.03
N SER A 74 9.47 9.61 -3.37
CA SER A 74 10.83 10.08 -3.15
C SER A 74 11.13 11.38 -3.91
N GLU A 75 10.69 11.50 -5.16
CA GLU A 75 10.86 12.73 -5.96
C GLU A 75 10.06 13.90 -5.40
N ALA A 76 8.86 13.64 -4.85
CA ALA A 76 8.02 14.66 -4.25
C ALA A 76 8.53 15.20 -2.90
N GLY A 77 9.36 14.43 -2.21
CA GLY A 77 9.82 14.68 -0.84
C GLY A 77 8.83 14.24 0.24
N GLU A 78 9.36 13.79 1.37
CA GLU A 78 8.60 13.18 2.48
C GLU A 78 7.53 14.11 3.06
N GLU A 79 7.78 15.42 3.05
CA GLU A 79 6.81 16.45 3.48
C GLU A 79 5.52 16.48 2.64
N ARG A 80 5.55 15.96 1.41
CA ARG A 80 4.40 15.94 0.50
C ARG A 80 3.85 14.54 0.25
N CYS A 81 4.73 13.56 0.10
CA CYS A 81 4.36 12.15 0.03
C CYS A 81 5.34 11.28 0.82
N MET A 82 4.83 10.58 1.82
CA MET A 82 5.55 9.48 2.45
C MET A 82 5.14 8.16 1.78
N TYR A 83 6.10 7.28 1.49
CA TYR A 83 5.83 5.92 1.04
C TYR A 83 6.01 4.93 2.18
N VAL A 84 5.08 3.98 2.33
CA VAL A 84 5.18 2.89 3.31
C VAL A 84 4.93 1.57 2.59
N ASP A 85 5.88 0.64 2.71
CA ASP A 85 5.72 -0.68 2.12
C ASP A 85 4.83 -1.58 2.98
N SER A 86 3.58 -1.73 2.57
CA SER A 86 2.60 -2.62 3.20
C SER A 86 3.08 -4.07 3.30
N ALA A 87 3.85 -4.56 2.32
CA ALA A 87 4.38 -5.92 2.35
C ALA A 87 5.54 -6.08 3.33
N ALA A 88 6.26 -5.01 3.66
CA ALA A 88 7.25 -5.04 4.73
C ALA A 88 6.57 -5.10 6.12
N LEU A 89 5.39 -4.46 6.27
CA LEU A 89 4.62 -4.49 7.52
C LEU A 89 3.97 -5.86 7.76
N LEU A 90 3.42 -6.48 6.71
CA LEU A 90 2.80 -7.80 6.79
C LEU A 90 2.98 -8.56 5.47
N PRO A 91 4.08 -9.33 5.30
CA PRO A 91 4.31 -10.11 4.10
C PRO A 91 3.40 -11.35 4.06
N HIS A 92 3.05 -11.80 2.85
CA HIS A 92 2.41 -13.10 2.69
C HIS A 92 3.50 -14.18 2.67
N SER A 93 3.63 -14.92 3.77
CA SER A 93 4.66 -15.95 3.94
C SER A 93 4.10 -17.17 4.68
N PRO A 94 4.75 -18.34 4.59
CA PRO A 94 4.35 -19.51 5.36
C PRO A 94 4.23 -19.23 6.87
N GLN A 95 5.08 -18.34 7.39
CA GLN A 95 5.08 -17.95 8.80
C GLN A 95 3.86 -17.09 9.15
N THR A 96 3.52 -16.07 8.35
CA THR A 96 2.37 -15.21 8.62
C THR A 96 1.04 -15.91 8.35
N ALA A 97 0.99 -16.80 7.34
CA ALA A 97 -0.14 -17.68 7.08
C ALA A 97 -0.37 -18.67 8.24
N LYS A 98 0.68 -19.37 8.70
CA LYS A 98 0.59 -20.28 9.86
C LYS A 98 0.20 -19.56 11.16
N ALA A 99 0.57 -18.29 11.30
CA ALA A 99 0.17 -17.46 12.42
C ALA A 99 -1.29 -16.97 12.34
N GLY A 100 -2.04 -17.33 11.28
CA GLY A 100 -3.44 -16.94 11.11
C GLY A 100 -3.64 -15.45 10.84
N LEU A 101 -2.64 -14.77 10.25
CA LEU A 101 -2.70 -13.33 9.94
C LEU A 101 -3.36 -13.03 8.59
N TRP A 102 -3.70 -14.06 7.84
CA TRP A 102 -4.31 -13.98 6.52
C TRP A 102 -5.60 -14.80 6.50
N GLU A 103 -6.58 -14.33 5.74
CA GLU A 103 -7.76 -15.12 5.41
C GLU A 103 -7.40 -16.23 4.43
N ARG A 104 -8.32 -17.21 4.30
CA ARG A 104 -8.10 -18.38 3.44
C ARG A 104 -8.00 -18.06 1.95
N ASP A 105 -8.44 -16.89 1.54
CA ASP A 105 -8.35 -16.44 0.14
C ASP A 105 -6.96 -15.98 -0.26
N GLY A 106 -6.03 -15.81 0.69
CA GLY A 106 -4.66 -15.34 0.41
C GLY A 106 -4.59 -13.88 -0.05
N LEU A 107 -5.67 -13.11 0.04
CA LEU A 107 -5.76 -11.70 -0.35
C LEU A 107 -6.00 -10.79 0.85
N HIS A 108 -6.92 -11.19 1.74
CA HIS A 108 -7.31 -10.37 2.87
C HIS A 108 -6.50 -10.72 4.12
N PHE A 109 -6.22 -9.71 4.94
CA PHE A 109 -5.73 -9.95 6.29
C PHE A 109 -6.87 -10.48 7.15
N SER A 110 -6.57 -11.36 8.10
CA SER A 110 -7.53 -11.71 9.14
C SER A 110 -7.72 -10.54 10.11
N PRO A 111 -8.69 -10.57 11.05
CA PRO A 111 -8.78 -9.56 12.11
C PRO A 111 -7.47 -9.38 12.90
N ALA A 112 -6.76 -10.48 13.18
CA ALA A 112 -5.45 -10.43 13.82
C ALA A 112 -4.36 -9.86 12.89
N GLY A 113 -4.45 -10.15 11.59
CA GLY A 113 -3.61 -9.55 10.57
C GLY A 113 -3.78 -8.03 10.49
N TYR A 114 -5.01 -7.54 10.41
CA TYR A 114 -5.31 -6.10 10.43
C TYR A 114 -4.82 -5.42 11.71
N ALA A 115 -4.96 -6.06 12.88
CA ALA A 115 -4.42 -5.53 14.12
C ALA A 115 -2.89 -5.39 14.08
N LYS A 116 -2.19 -6.42 13.59
CA LYS A 116 -0.72 -6.40 13.44
C LYS A 116 -0.27 -5.36 12.41
N PHE A 117 -0.93 -5.32 11.25
CA PHE A 117 -0.66 -4.35 10.20
C PHE A 117 -0.88 -2.92 10.70
N GLY A 118 -2.00 -2.67 11.39
CA GLY A 118 -2.33 -1.37 11.95
C GLY A 118 -1.32 -0.88 12.98
N ALA A 119 -0.80 -1.77 13.84
CA ALA A 119 0.26 -1.42 14.79
C ALA A 119 1.57 -1.04 14.07
N GLY A 120 1.97 -1.79 13.05
CA GLY A 120 3.15 -1.48 12.23
C GLY A 120 2.98 -0.18 11.43
N LEU A 121 1.80 0.02 10.84
CA LEU A 121 1.47 1.24 10.11
C LEU A 121 1.51 2.45 11.03
N ALA A 122 0.88 2.38 12.21
CA ALA A 122 0.89 3.46 13.19
C ALA A 122 2.32 3.86 13.56
N ALA A 123 3.20 2.88 13.83
CA ALA A 123 4.61 3.15 14.12
C ALA A 123 5.33 3.82 12.93
N ALA A 124 5.02 3.43 11.70
CA ALA A 124 5.62 4.01 10.50
C ALA A 124 5.18 5.46 10.25
N VAL A 125 3.89 5.78 10.43
CA VAL A 125 3.35 7.11 10.10
C VAL A 125 3.47 8.13 11.24
N LEU A 126 3.73 7.67 12.47
CA LEU A 126 3.77 8.54 13.66
C LEU A 126 4.79 9.69 13.54
N PRO A 127 6.04 9.50 13.06
CA PRO A 127 6.98 10.61 12.91
C PRO A 127 6.45 11.72 11.99
N ALA A 128 5.90 11.34 10.83
CA ALA A 128 5.32 12.27 9.87
C ALA A 128 4.09 13.02 10.41
N LEU A 129 3.27 12.34 11.24
CA LEU A 129 2.13 12.97 11.93
C LEU A 129 2.58 13.98 12.99
N LEU A 130 3.67 13.71 13.69
CA LEU A 130 4.22 14.57 14.74
C LEU A 130 5.16 15.67 14.21
N GLY A 131 5.52 15.63 12.91
CA GLY A 131 6.46 16.57 12.30
C GLY A 131 7.90 16.36 12.78
N GLN A 132 8.28 15.10 13.01
CA GLN A 132 9.60 14.67 13.49
C GLN A 132 10.45 14.07 12.39
#